data_AF-A0A653W4B4-F1
#
_entry.id   AF-A0A653W4B4-F1
#
_cell.length_a   1.000
_cell.length_b   1.000
_cell.length_c   1.000
_cell.angle_alpha   90.00
_cell.angle_beta   90.00
_cell.angle_gamma   90.00
#
_symmetry.space_group_name_H-M   'P 1'
#
loop_
_entity.id
_entity.type
_entity.pdbx_description
1 polymer ?
#
loop_
_entity_poly.entity_id
_entity_poly.type
_entity_poly.pdbx_seq_one_letter_code
_entity_poly.pdbx_strand_id
1 'polypeptide(L)'
;MTPERIQPGTTAFNRWPLHNAANVSHLSVEVPLPPEGWVPYRVAWLGGCVLYNRQALIDAGGFSFWPVLPANHAGEDVVAQWQVMEKYGGAGILPSGAVHLESPTTVIDRRVEAYEVVLDINPTRVT
;
A
#
# COMPACT_ATOMS: atom_id res chain seq x y z
N MET A 1 -8.57 -11.10 -2.57
CA MET A 1 -8.06 -11.56 -3.89
C MET A 1 -6.93 -12.56 -3.63
N THR A 2 -6.37 -13.20 -4.66
CA THR A 2 -5.21 -14.09 -4.50
C THR A 2 -3.96 -13.33 -4.03
N PRO A 3 -2.94 -14.02 -3.48
CA PRO A 3 -1.63 -13.43 -3.26
C PRO A 3 -1.00 -12.91 -4.56
N GLU A 4 -0.28 -11.79 -4.49
CA GLU A 4 0.35 -11.11 -5.64
C GLU A 4 1.54 -10.28 -5.13
N ARG A 5 2.75 -10.52 -5.67
CA ARG A 5 3.91 -9.64 -5.43
C ARG A 5 3.70 -8.31 -6.14
N ILE A 6 3.83 -7.22 -5.41
CA ILE A 6 3.75 -5.85 -5.92
C ILE A 6 5.09 -5.18 -5.66
N GLN A 7 5.63 -4.51 -6.68
CA GLN A 7 6.91 -3.79 -6.60
C GLN A 7 6.98 -2.73 -7.72
N PRO A 8 7.72 -1.62 -7.54
CA PRO A 8 7.96 -0.63 -8.59
C PRO A 8 8.41 -1.24 -9.92
N GLY A 9 8.04 -0.60 -11.03
CA GLY A 9 8.32 -1.08 -12.39
C GLY A 9 7.43 -2.23 -12.90
N THR A 10 6.55 -2.81 -12.07
CA THR A 10 5.63 -3.88 -12.51
C THR A 10 4.23 -3.37 -12.87
N THR A 11 3.58 -4.08 -13.80
CA THR A 11 2.15 -3.90 -14.12
C THR A 11 1.25 -4.02 -12.88
N ALA A 12 1.66 -4.78 -11.86
CA ALA A 12 0.95 -4.86 -10.59
C ALA A 12 0.99 -3.54 -9.81
N PHE A 13 2.13 -2.83 -9.80
CA PHE A 13 2.27 -1.54 -9.14
C PHE A 13 1.65 -0.37 -9.92
N ASN A 14 1.52 -0.45 -11.26
CA ASN A 14 0.95 0.62 -12.09
C ASN A 14 -0.47 1.09 -11.66
N ARG A 15 -1.20 0.30 -10.87
CA ARG A 15 -2.50 0.66 -10.27
C ARG A 15 -2.42 1.43 -8.94
N TRP A 16 -1.23 1.78 -8.44
CA TRP A 16 -1.06 2.55 -7.21
C TRP A 16 -1.82 3.90 -7.17
N PRO A 17 -2.01 4.65 -8.29
CA PRO A 17 -2.75 5.90 -8.24
C PRO A 17 -4.23 5.72 -7.85
N LEU A 18 -4.77 4.51 -7.94
CA LEU A 18 -6.17 4.19 -7.64
C LEU A 18 -6.55 4.49 -6.17
N HIS A 19 -5.61 4.38 -5.23
CA HIS A 19 -5.80 4.78 -3.82
C HIS A 19 -5.08 6.07 -3.42
N ASN A 20 -4.49 6.80 -4.38
CA ASN A 20 -3.77 8.03 -4.02
C ASN A 20 -4.77 9.13 -3.60
N ALA A 21 -4.50 9.78 -2.47
CA ALA A 21 -5.28 10.89 -1.91
C ALA A 21 -6.81 10.62 -1.91
N ALA A 22 -7.59 11.47 -2.61
CA ALA A 22 -9.05 11.39 -2.65
C ALA A 22 -9.60 10.55 -3.83
N ASN A 23 -8.76 9.87 -4.62
CA ASN A 23 -9.18 9.24 -5.87
C ASN A 23 -10.31 8.20 -5.68
N VAL A 24 -10.27 7.40 -4.61
CA VAL A 24 -11.35 6.46 -4.25
C VAL A 24 -12.64 7.19 -3.91
N SER A 25 -12.57 8.37 -3.28
CA SER A 25 -13.75 9.16 -2.92
C SER A 25 -14.45 9.75 -4.15
N HIS A 26 -13.67 10.18 -5.16
CA HIS A 26 -14.23 10.60 -6.46
C HIS A 26 -14.84 9.42 -7.22
N LEU A 27 -14.11 8.31 -7.34
CA LEU A 27 -14.60 7.08 -8.00
C LEU A 27 -15.82 6.47 -7.30
N SER A 28 -16.02 6.72 -6.01
CA SER A 28 -17.21 6.28 -5.24
C SER A 28 -18.50 6.97 -5.71
N VAL A 29 -18.40 8.08 -6.43
CA VAL A 29 -19.54 8.80 -7.01
C VAL A 29 -19.78 8.39 -8.47
N GLU A 30 -18.73 7.99 -9.18
CA GLU A 30 -18.78 7.69 -10.63
C GLU A 30 -19.05 6.22 -10.95
N VAL A 31 -18.60 5.27 -10.11
CA VAL A 31 -18.74 3.84 -10.36
C VAL A 31 -20.13 3.34 -9.93
N PRO A 32 -20.95 2.77 -10.84
CA PRO A 32 -22.22 2.15 -10.46
C PRO A 32 -21.98 0.93 -9.55
N LEU A 33 -22.59 0.96 -8.36
CA LEU A 33 -22.44 -0.10 -7.36
C LEU A 33 -23.53 -1.18 -7.53
N PRO A 34 -23.21 -2.46 -7.28
CA PRO A 34 -24.19 -3.54 -7.21
C PRO A 34 -25.02 -3.44 -5.91
N PRO A 35 -26.12 -4.22 -5.74
CA PRO A 35 -27.06 -4.07 -4.61
C PRO A 35 -26.44 -4.24 -3.21
N GLU A 36 -25.33 -4.96 -3.09
CA GLU A 36 -24.54 -5.09 -1.85
C GLU A 36 -23.80 -3.81 -1.44
N GLY A 37 -23.76 -2.79 -2.31
CA GLY A 37 -23.28 -1.44 -1.98
C GLY A 37 -21.77 -1.24 -2.01
N TRP A 38 -20.98 -2.22 -2.48
CA TRP A 38 -19.52 -2.11 -2.63
C TRP A 38 -18.98 -3.05 -3.71
N VAL A 39 -17.76 -2.78 -4.18
CA VAL A 39 -16.98 -3.66 -5.06
C VAL A 39 -15.51 -3.78 -4.60
N PRO A 40 -14.88 -4.97 -4.72
CA PRO A 40 -13.46 -5.16 -4.49
C PRO A 40 -12.62 -4.80 -5.73
N TYR A 41 -11.46 -4.16 -5.54
CA TYR A 41 -10.51 -3.90 -6.63
C TYR A 41 -9.07 -4.36 -6.31
N ARG A 42 -8.28 -4.56 -7.38
CA ARG A 42 -6.86 -4.89 -7.29
C ARG A 42 -6.08 -3.66 -6.81
N VAL A 43 -5.75 -3.67 -5.53
CA VAL A 43 -4.97 -2.62 -4.87
C VAL A 43 -3.46 -2.82 -5.10
N ALA A 44 -2.67 -1.75 -5.08
CA ALA A 44 -1.21 -1.82 -5.00
C ALA A 44 -0.67 -1.28 -3.67
N TRP A 45 -1.30 -0.24 -3.13
CA TRP A 45 -1.02 0.36 -1.83
C TRP A 45 -2.28 1.10 -1.33
N LEU A 46 -2.40 1.35 -0.03
CA LEU A 46 -3.56 2.00 0.61
C LEU A 46 -3.23 3.28 1.40
N GLY A 47 -1.96 3.68 1.54
CA GLY A 47 -1.58 4.94 2.20
C GLY A 47 -2.16 5.11 3.61
N GLY A 48 -1.98 4.10 4.46
CA GLY A 48 -2.55 4.03 5.80
C GLY A 48 -4.05 3.69 5.90
N CYS A 49 -4.84 3.75 4.81
CA CYS A 49 -6.28 3.42 4.80
C CYS A 49 -6.52 1.89 4.72
N VAL A 50 -5.89 1.13 5.62
CA VAL A 50 -5.83 -0.34 5.59
C VAL A 50 -6.27 -0.97 6.92
N LEU A 51 -6.98 -2.09 6.83
CA LEU A 51 -7.27 -2.99 7.96
C LEU A 51 -6.62 -4.35 7.71
N TYR A 52 -5.90 -4.86 8.72
CA TYR A 52 -5.21 -6.15 8.64
C TYR A 52 -5.89 -7.21 9.50
N ASN A 53 -5.92 -8.45 9.01
CA ASN A 53 -6.01 -9.60 9.91
C ASN A 53 -4.71 -9.66 10.72
N ARG A 54 -4.80 -9.52 12.06
CA ARG A 54 -3.63 -9.46 12.94
C ARG A 54 -2.68 -10.66 12.80
N GLN A 55 -3.22 -11.86 12.59
CA GLN A 55 -2.39 -13.06 12.45
C GLN A 55 -1.64 -13.06 11.11
N ALA A 56 -2.32 -12.65 10.03
CA ALA A 56 -1.69 -12.49 8.71
C ALA A 56 -0.58 -11.43 8.72
N LEU A 57 -0.80 -10.29 9.42
CA LEU A 57 0.22 -9.25 9.59
C LEU A 57 1.46 -9.77 10.32
N ILE A 58 1.30 -10.52 11.41
CA ILE A 58 2.43 -11.04 12.21
C ILE A 58 3.20 -12.13 11.45
N ASP A 59 2.51 -13.07 10.81
CA ASP A 59 3.13 -14.16 10.03
C ASP A 59 3.69 -13.65 8.67
N ALA A 60 3.29 -12.46 8.21
CA ALA A 60 4.00 -11.74 7.14
C ALA A 60 5.31 -11.05 7.60
N GLY A 61 5.53 -10.89 8.92
CA GLY A 61 6.68 -10.19 9.51
C GLY A 61 6.34 -8.89 10.25
N GLY A 62 5.15 -8.33 10.03
CA GLY A 62 4.68 -7.09 10.66
C GLY A 62 5.61 -5.91 10.37
N PHE A 63 5.80 -5.04 11.37
CA PHE A 63 6.75 -3.92 11.31
C PHE A 63 8.11 -4.27 11.95
N SER A 64 8.46 -5.56 12.05
CA SER A 64 9.67 -6.03 12.75
C SER A 64 10.98 -5.56 12.11
N PHE A 65 10.92 -5.03 10.88
CA PHE A 65 12.03 -4.42 10.17
C PHE A 65 12.41 -3.01 10.65
N TRP A 66 11.58 -2.36 11.50
CA TRP A 66 11.81 -0.98 11.96
C TRP A 66 13.24 -0.68 12.45
N PRO A 67 13.95 -1.57 13.18
CA PRO A 67 15.30 -1.31 13.66
C PRO A 67 16.39 -1.19 12.59
N VAL A 68 16.13 -1.54 11.32
CA VAL A 68 17.10 -1.40 10.21
C VAL A 68 16.88 -0.16 9.34
N LEU A 69 15.84 0.64 9.60
CA LEU A 69 15.50 1.81 8.80
C LEU A 69 16.29 3.06 9.26
N PRO A 70 16.89 3.84 8.34
CA PRO A 70 17.59 5.09 8.68
C PRO A 70 16.60 6.20 9.06
N ALA A 71 17.01 7.20 9.84
CA ALA A 71 16.09 8.19 10.43
C ALA A 71 15.31 9.08 9.43
N ASN A 72 15.64 9.06 8.14
CA ASN A 72 15.02 9.81 7.05
C ASN A 72 14.25 8.90 6.05
N HIS A 73 13.72 7.78 6.52
CA HIS A 73 12.93 6.85 5.71
C HIS A 73 11.47 7.30 5.52
N ALA A 74 10.79 6.67 4.56
CA ALA A 74 9.34 6.70 4.39
C ALA A 74 8.83 5.34 3.88
N GLY A 75 7.51 5.13 3.84
CA GLY A 75 6.89 3.99 3.14
C GLY A 75 6.91 2.67 3.92
N GLU A 76 6.87 2.73 5.25
CA GLU A 76 6.88 1.57 6.15
C GLU A 76 5.59 0.76 6.00
N ASP A 77 4.47 1.46 5.80
CA ASP A 77 3.16 0.85 5.54
C ASP A 77 3.12 0.13 4.19
N VAL A 78 3.86 0.60 3.18
CA VAL A 78 4.05 -0.05 1.88
C VAL A 78 4.68 -1.43 2.07
N VAL A 79 5.77 -1.51 2.85
CA VAL A 79 6.48 -2.77 3.12
C VAL A 79 5.57 -3.76 3.86
N ALA A 80 4.93 -3.32 4.94
CA ALA A 80 4.01 -4.18 5.70
C ALA A 80 2.81 -4.63 4.85
N GLN A 81 2.27 -3.77 3.99
CA GLN A 81 1.19 -4.12 3.08
C GLN A 81 1.64 -5.15 2.04
N TRP A 82 2.79 -4.95 1.38
CA TRP A 82 3.27 -5.88 0.35
C TRP A 82 3.65 -7.25 0.92
N GLN A 83 4.24 -7.33 2.11
CA GLN A 83 4.52 -8.61 2.78
C GLN A 83 3.22 -9.40 3.07
N VAL A 84 2.16 -8.73 3.52
CA VAL A 84 0.84 -9.36 3.69
C VAL A 84 0.23 -9.75 2.34
N MET A 85 0.30 -8.87 1.34
CA MET A 85 -0.30 -9.13 0.02
C MET A 85 0.39 -10.22 -0.78
N GLU A 86 1.70 -10.39 -0.64
CA GLU A 86 2.44 -11.47 -1.30
C GLU A 86 2.17 -12.84 -0.65
N LYS A 87 1.89 -12.89 0.66
CA LYS A 87 1.63 -14.14 1.40
C LYS A 87 0.15 -14.53 1.46
N TYR A 88 -0.77 -13.55 1.52
CA TYR A 88 -2.21 -13.77 1.73
C TYR A 88 -3.13 -13.09 0.71
N GLY A 89 -2.60 -12.19 -0.11
CA GLY A 89 -3.40 -11.31 -0.95
C GLY A 89 -4.03 -10.14 -0.19
N GLY A 90 -4.65 -9.24 -0.94
CA GLY A 90 -5.37 -8.08 -0.43
C GLY A 90 -6.35 -7.56 -1.46
N ALA A 91 -7.27 -6.71 -1.05
CA ALA A 91 -8.19 -6.00 -1.94
C ALA A 91 -8.48 -4.62 -1.36
N GLY A 92 -8.62 -3.62 -2.23
CA GLY A 92 -9.26 -2.37 -1.85
C GLY A 92 -10.78 -2.50 -1.98
N ILE A 93 -11.51 -1.67 -1.23
CA ILE A 93 -12.98 -1.64 -1.24
C ILE A 93 -13.41 -0.27 -1.77
N LEU A 94 -14.41 -0.26 -2.66
CA LEU A 94 -15.05 0.93 -3.22
C LEU A 94 -16.56 0.84 -2.99
N PRO A 95 -17.22 1.78 -2.30
CA PRO A 95 -16.64 2.90 -1.56
C PRO A 95 -15.90 2.43 -0.31
N SER A 96 -14.75 3.03 0.00
CA SER A 96 -14.01 2.74 1.24
C SER A 96 -14.61 3.42 2.47
N GLY A 97 -15.29 4.56 2.28
CA GLY A 97 -15.64 5.50 3.35
C GLY A 97 -14.43 6.21 4.00
N ALA A 98 -13.20 5.81 3.62
CA ALA A 98 -11.95 6.35 4.14
C ALA A 98 -11.38 7.42 3.20
N VAL A 99 -10.83 8.48 3.79
CA VAL A 99 -10.13 9.57 3.10
C VAL A 99 -8.71 9.69 3.67
N HIS A 100 -7.71 9.80 2.80
CA HIS A 100 -6.36 10.17 3.21
C HIS A 100 -6.31 11.70 3.39
N LEU A 101 -5.96 12.15 4.60
CA LEU A 101 -5.79 13.58 4.93
C LEU A 101 -4.31 13.84 5.23
N GLU A 102 -3.65 14.61 4.36
CA GLU A 102 -2.26 15.00 4.58
C GLU A 102 -2.13 16.08 5.66
N SER A 103 -1.06 15.99 6.44
CA SER A 103 -0.61 17.01 7.39
C SER A 103 0.87 17.27 7.16
N PRO A 104 1.38 18.52 7.32
CA PRO A 104 2.79 18.84 7.14
C PRO A 104 3.71 17.90 7.92
N THR A 105 4.61 17.23 7.20
CA THR A 105 5.47 16.18 7.75
C THR A 105 6.71 16.75 8.44
N THR A 106 7.17 16.06 9.49
CA THR A 106 8.48 16.32 10.12
C THR A 106 9.64 15.69 9.34
N VAL A 107 9.38 14.69 8.50
CA VAL A 107 10.37 14.02 7.65
C VAL A 107 10.32 14.64 6.26
N ILE A 108 11.02 15.77 6.11
CA ILE A 108 11.08 16.57 4.88
C ILE A 108 11.99 15.97 3.80
N ASP A 109 12.94 15.10 4.18
CA ASP A 109 13.78 14.33 3.28
C ASP A 109 13.33 12.87 3.35
N ARG A 110 12.72 12.39 2.26
CA ARG A 110 12.19 11.03 2.10
C ARG A 110 12.91 10.26 0.99
N ARG A 111 14.18 10.55 0.74
CA ARG A 111 14.97 9.91 -0.33
C ARG A 111 15.37 8.45 -0.06
N VAL A 112 14.86 7.84 1.01
CA VAL A 112 15.03 6.42 1.30
C VAL A 112 13.64 5.82 1.51
N GLU A 113 13.22 4.98 0.59
CA GLU A 113 11.97 4.23 0.71
C GLU A 113 12.23 2.93 1.49
N ALA A 114 11.36 2.57 2.44
CA ALA A 114 11.58 1.42 3.30
C ALA A 114 11.66 0.09 2.51
N TYR A 115 11.06 0.01 1.32
CA TYR A 115 11.19 -1.15 0.44
C TYR A 115 12.57 -1.27 -0.23
N GLU A 116 13.32 -0.18 -0.39
CA GLU A 116 14.71 -0.24 -0.87
C GLU A 116 15.62 -0.89 0.18
N VAL A 117 15.37 -0.60 1.47
CA VAL A 117 16.15 -1.12 2.60
C VAL A 117 15.74 -2.54 3.00
N VAL A 118 14.43 -2.84 3.04
CA VAL A 118 13.90 -4.08 3.62
C VAL A 118 13.69 -5.18 2.57
N LEU A 119 13.48 -4.82 1.30
CA LEU A 119 13.21 -5.76 0.21
C LEU A 119 14.29 -5.74 -0.90
N ASP A 120 15.33 -4.90 -0.79
CA ASP A 120 16.38 -4.62 -1.80
C ASP A 120 15.83 -4.20 -3.18
N ILE A 121 14.61 -3.64 -3.22
CA ILE A 121 13.97 -3.23 -4.47
C ILE A 121 14.48 -1.84 -4.87
N ASN A 122 15.49 -1.80 -5.75
CA ASN A 122 16.07 -0.57 -6.28
C ASN A 122 15.49 -0.24 -7.67
N PRO A 123 14.48 0.65 -7.82
CA PRO A 123 13.85 0.96 -9.10
C PRO A 123 14.80 1.61 -10.13
N THR A 124 15.90 2.21 -9.68
CA THR A 124 16.93 2.85 -10.51
C THR A 124 18.08 1.93 -10.94
N ARG A 125 18.14 0.67 -10.46
CA ARG A 125 19.13 -0.32 -10.92
C ARG A 125 18.69 -1.02 -12.21
N VAL A 126 18.73 -0.28 -13.31
CA VAL A 126 18.88 -0.87 -14.65
C VAL A 126 20.37 -1.01 -14.94
N THR A 127 20.83 -2.24 -15.17
CA THR A 127 22.20 -2.58 -15.60
C THR A 127 22.29 -2.62 -17.12
#